data_AF-A0A847GAX2-F1
#
_entry.id   AF-A0A847GAX2-F1
#
_cell.length_a   1.000
_cell.length_b   1.000
_cell.length_c   1.000
_cell.angle_alpha   90.00
_cell.angle_beta   90.00
_cell.angle_gamma   90.00
#
_symmetry.space_group_name_H-M   'P 1'
#
loop_
_entity.id
_entity.type
_entity.pdbx_description
1 polymer ?
#
loop_
_entity_poly.entity_id
_entity_poly.type
_entity_poly.pdbx_seq_one_letter_code
_entity_poly.pdbx_strand_id
1 'polypeptide(L)' 'MNTHESKALYKEAARLAAEGRCSEALPLVDQLLEKYPSEPQLLYARAMCLTRLGQIAESWALCERLKREFNHPRAVEL' A
#
# COMPACT_ATOMS: atom_id res chain seq x y z
N MET A 1 -5.44 14.01 -1.01
CA MET A 1 -3.99 14.04 -1.29
C MET A 1 -3.57 15.41 -1.85
N ASN A 2 -3.19 16.37 -1.00
CA ASN A 2 -3.06 17.81 -1.34
C ASN A 2 -1.63 18.38 -1.21
N THR A 3 -0.61 17.56 -1.46
CA THR A 3 0.79 18.04 -1.50
C THR A 3 1.49 17.43 -2.71
N HIS A 4 2.25 18.24 -3.46
CA HIS A 4 3.00 17.80 -4.64
C HIS A 4 3.95 16.62 -4.31
N GLU A 5 4.50 16.64 -3.10
CA GLU A 5 5.36 15.59 -2.54
C GLU A 5 4.64 14.24 -2.43
N SER A 6 3.42 14.20 -1.89
CA SER A 6 2.66 12.94 -1.74
C SER A 6 2.32 12.29 -3.08
N LYS A 7 2.04 13.11 -4.11
CA LYS A 7 1.81 12.61 -5.47
C LYS A 7 3.09 12.06 -6.10
N ALA A 8 4.24 12.66 -5.85
CA ALA A 8 5.53 12.19 -6.34
C ALA A 8 5.93 10.86 -5.69
N LEU A 9 5.82 10.77 -4.35
CA LEU A 9 6.06 9.54 -3.59
C LEU A 9 5.15 8.41 -4.06
N TYR A 10 3.85 8.68 -4.29
CA TYR A 10 2.92 7.66 -4.77
C TYR A 10 3.30 7.13 -6.15
N LYS A 11 3.67 8.02 -7.08
CA LYS A 11 4.11 7.62 -8.42
C LYS A 11 5.37 6.77 -8.37
N GLU A 12 6.33 7.12 -7.52
CA GLU A 12 7.56 6.37 -7.38
C GLU A 12 7.34 5.00 -6.73
N ALA A 13 6.54 4.94 -5.67
CA ALA A 13 6.14 3.68 -5.03
C ALA A 13 5.43 2.75 -6.03
N ALA A 14 4.51 3.28 -6.84
CA ALA A 14 3.81 2.52 -7.86
C ALA A 14 4.77 1.99 -8.94
N ARG A 15 5.74 2.80 -9.36
CA ARG A 15 6.79 2.39 -10.32
C ARG A 15 7.64 1.25 -9.77
N LEU A 16 8.16 1.41 -8.54
CA LEU A 16 8.99 0.39 -7.88
C LEU A 16 8.21 -0.92 -7.67
N ALA A 17 6.95 -0.84 -7.25
CA ALA A 17 6.08 -2.00 -7.10
C ALA A 17 5.86 -2.73 -8.43
N ALA A 18 5.65 -1.98 -9.54
CA ALA A 18 5.53 -2.54 -10.88
C ALA A 18 6.82 -3.24 -11.35
N GLU A 19 7.98 -2.69 -10.98
CA GLU A 19 9.31 -3.28 -11.23
C GLU A 19 9.62 -4.50 -10.34
N GLY A 20 8.72 -4.88 -9.42
CA GLY A 20 8.96 -5.97 -8.47
C GLY A 20 9.85 -5.58 -7.28
N ARG A 21 10.28 -4.32 -7.21
CA ARG A 21 11.12 -3.75 -6.15
C ARG A 21 10.27 -3.33 -4.95
N CYS A 22 9.49 -4.27 -4.43
CA CYS A 22 8.54 -4.02 -3.34
C CYS A 22 9.24 -3.61 -2.04
N SER A 23 10.48 -4.02 -1.81
CA SER A 23 11.30 -3.61 -0.66
C SER A 23 11.59 -2.11 -0.63
N GLU A 24 11.71 -1.49 -1.80
CA GLU A 24 11.93 -0.05 -1.94
C GLU A 24 10.63 0.73 -2.04
N ALA A 25 9.57 0.12 -2.60
CA ALA A 25 8.25 0.72 -2.65
C ALA A 25 7.62 0.86 -1.26
N LEU A 26 7.78 -0.15 -0.40
CA LEU A 26 7.16 -0.21 0.93
C LEU A 26 7.42 1.02 1.81
N PRO A 27 8.68 1.49 2.02
CA PRO A 27 8.96 2.66 2.84
C PRO A 27 8.38 3.96 2.26
N LEU A 28 8.18 4.06 0.94
CA LEU A 28 7.53 5.21 0.32
C LEU A 28 6.02 5.20 0.58
N VAL A 29 5.39 4.02 0.53
CA VAL A 29 3.98 3.86 0.88
C VAL A 29 3.75 4.11 2.37
N ASP A 30 4.65 3.65 3.23
CA ASP A 30 4.57 3.86 4.68
C ASP A 30 4.63 5.36 5.03
N GLN A 31 5.54 6.12 4.42
CA GLN A 31 5.58 7.59 4.57
C GLN A 31 4.27 8.27 4.13
N LEU A 32 3.63 7.76 3.09
CA LEU A 32 2.33 8.28 2.65
C LEU A 32 1.23 7.92 3.64
N LEU A 33 1.28 6.73 4.23
CA LEU A 33 0.34 6.29 5.27
C LEU A 33 0.50 7.05 6.58
N GLU A 34 1.69 7.54 6.92
CA GLU A 34 1.85 8.44 8.07
C GLU A 34 1.04 9.73 7.90
N LYS A 35 0.98 10.26 6.68
CA LYS A 35 0.21 11.47 6.35
C LYS A 35 -1.27 11.17 6.06
N TYR A 36 -1.56 10.01 5.49
CA TYR A 36 -2.89 9.59 5.08
C TYR A 36 -3.18 8.14 5.55
N PRO A 37 -3.34 7.91 6.85
CA PRO A 37 -3.44 6.56 7.43
C PRO A 37 -4.72 5.81 7.06
N SER A 38 -5.71 6.52 6.55
CA SER A 38 -7.03 5.99 6.17
C SER A 38 -7.27 6.05 4.66
N GLU A 39 -6.21 6.10 3.85
CA GLU A 39 -6.32 6.07 2.39
C GLU A 39 -6.29 4.60 1.90
N PRO A 40 -7.41 4.06 1.37
CA PRO A 40 -7.50 2.64 1.02
C PRO A 40 -6.52 2.22 -0.07
N GLN A 41 -6.20 3.13 -1.00
CA GLN A 41 -5.26 2.85 -2.08
C GLN A 41 -3.84 2.60 -1.56
N LEU A 42 -3.43 3.35 -0.53
CA LEU A 42 -2.11 3.19 0.09
C LEU A 42 -2.03 1.92 0.92
N LEU A 43 -3.08 1.64 1.70
CA LEU A 43 -3.18 0.39 2.48
C LEU A 43 -3.11 -0.84 1.56
N TYR A 44 -3.77 -0.78 0.39
CA TYR A 44 -3.72 -1.84 -0.62
C TYR A 44 -2.33 -1.98 -1.24
N ALA A 45 -1.69 -0.86 -1.62
CA ALA A 45 -0.34 -0.87 -2.16
C ALA A 45 0.66 -1.47 -1.16
N ARG A 46 0.52 -1.17 0.14
CA ARG A 46 1.32 -1.76 1.22
C ARG A 46 1.09 -3.26 1.32
N ALA A 47 -0.17 -3.71 1.37
CA ALA A 47 -0.51 -5.13 1.43
C ALA A 47 0.07 -5.92 0.24
N MET A 48 -0.06 -5.39 -0.98
CA MET A 48 0.51 -6.01 -2.18
C MET A 48 2.04 -6.13 -2.11
N CYS A 49 2.73 -5.09 -1.64
CA CYS A 49 4.18 -5.13 -1.46
C CYS A 49 4.60 -6.15 -0.41
N LEU A 50 3.89 -6.22 0.73
CA LEU A 50 4.13 -7.20 1.79
C LEU A 50 3.92 -8.63 1.30
N THR A 51 2.86 -8.90 0.53
CA THR A 51 2.63 -10.21 -0.09
C THR A 51 3.80 -10.62 -0.96
N ARG A 52 4.31 -9.70 -1.80
CA ARG A 52 5.47 -9.94 -2.68
C ARG A 52 6.78 -10.14 -1.92
N LEU A 53 6.91 -9.55 -0.73
CA LEU A 53 8.06 -9.73 0.16
C LEU A 53 7.94 -10.98 1.05
N GLY A 54 6.84 -11.74 0.95
CA GLY A 54 6.59 -12.91 1.80
C GLY A 54 6.11 -12.59 3.21
N GLN A 55 5.83 -11.32 3.52
CA GLN A 55 5.27 -10.86 4.79
C GLN A 55 3.75 -11.05 4.81
N ILE A 56 3.31 -12.30 4.66
CA ILE A 56 1.90 -12.65 4.45
C ILE A 56 1.01 -12.26 5.64
N ALA A 57 1.51 -12.41 6.87
CA ALA A 57 0.73 -12.10 8.07
C ALA A 57 0.33 -10.61 8.15
N GLU A 58 1.27 -9.70 7.89
CA GLU A 58 0.97 -8.26 7.87
C GLU A 58 0.07 -7.88 6.68
N SER A 59 0.32 -8.47 5.50
CA SER A 59 -0.53 -8.25 4.33
C SER A 59 -1.99 -8.64 4.61
N TRP A 60 -2.20 -9.79 5.24
CA TRP A 60 -3.54 -10.30 5.52
C TRP A 60 -4.28 -9.43 6.54
N ALA A 61 -3.59 -8.96 7.57
CA ALA A 61 -4.16 -8.01 8.54
C ALA A 61 -4.62 -6.70 7.86
N LEU A 62 -3.84 -6.19 6.90
CA LEU A 62 -4.23 -5.01 6.11
C LEU A 62 -5.42 -5.30 5.19
N CYS A 63 -5.45 -6.47 4.55
CA CYS A 63 -6.56 -6.86 3.69
C CYS A 63 -7.86 -6.99 4.47
N GLU A 64 -7.83 -7.61 5.66
CA GLU A 64 -8.98 -7.68 6.56
C GLU A 64 -9.44 -6.29 7.00
N ARG A 65 -8.51 -5.39 7.31
CA ARG A 65 -8.82 -4.00 7.62
C ARG A 65 -9.48 -3.28 6.44
N LEU A 66 -8.95 -3.46 5.22
CA LEU A 66 -9.50 -2.90 3.99
C LEU A 66 -10.92 -3.39 3.69
N LYS A 67 -11.21 -4.67 3.94
CA LYS A 67 -12.56 -5.23 3.80
C LYS A 67 -13.50 -4.66 4.84
N ARG A 68 -13.11 -4.66 6.12
CA ARG A 68 -13.99 -4.25 7.23
C ARG A 68 -14.26 -2.74 7.25
N GLU A 69 -13.23 -1.92 7.05
CA GLU A 69 -13.33 -0.46 7.18
C GLU A 69 -13.75 0.22 5.87
N PHE A 70 -13.34 -0.31 4.72
CA PHE A 70 -13.49 0.38 3.42
C PHE A 70 -14.28 -0.40 2.37
N ASN A 71 -14.75 -1.62 2.70
CA ASN A 71 -15.44 -2.53 1.78
C ASN A 71 -14.72 -2.66 0.42
N HIS A 72 -13.38 -2.66 0.45
CA HIS A 72 -12.59 -2.50 -0.76
C HIS A 72 -12.55 -3.81 -1.58
N PRO A 73 -13.10 -3.86 -2.81
CA PRO A 73 -13.29 -5.10 -3.55
C PRO A 73 -11.97 -5.83 -3.87
N ARG A 74 -10.89 -5.08 -4.11
CA ARG A 74 -9.57 -5.67 -4.43
C ARG A 74 -8.86 -6.30 -3.24
N ALA A 75 -9.30 -6.08 -2.00
CA ALA A 75 -8.67 -6.68 -0.82
C ALA A 75 -8.95 -8.20 -0.69
N VAL A 76 -9.81 -8.75 -1.56
CA VAL A 76 -10.11 -10.19 -1.63
C VAL A 76 -9.19 -10.92 -2.61
N GLU A 77 -8.47 -10.20 -3.48
CA GLU A 77 -7.77 -10.75 -4.65
C GLU A 77 -6.25 -10.96 -4.46
N LEU A 78 -5.71 -10.65 -3.28
CA LEU A 78 -4.30 -10.82 -2.90
C LEU A 78 -4.05 -12.15 -2.18
#